data_AF-A0AAD3N6G5-F1
#
_entry.id   AF-A0AAD3N6G5-F1
#
_cell.length_a   1.000
_cell.length_b   1.000
_cell.length_c   1.000
_cell.angle_alpha   90.00
_cell.angle_beta   90.00
_cell.angle_gamma   90.00
#
_symmetry.space_group_name_H-M   'P 1'
#
loop_
_entity.id
_entity.type
_entity.pdbx_description
1 polymer ?
#
loop_
_entity_poly.entity_id
_entity_poly.type
_entity_poly.pdbx_seq_one_letter_code
_entity_poly.pdbx_strand_id
1 'polypeptide(L)'
;MKEGEWSYTLSSVEKKYPPEEKDLAVLAKYWGALKELAQGQGIKVITQSHVHRFFRKGTIESTKATNVRWGRWEDILLDPDLEIGTP
;
A
#
# COMPACT_ATOMS: atom_id res chain seq x y z
N MET A 1 25.14 5.43 1.19
CA MET A 1 23.78 4.91 1.45
C MET A 1 23.72 4.65 2.95
N LYS A 2 22.81 5.29 3.68
CA LYS A 2 22.58 4.92 5.08
C LYS A 2 21.91 3.54 5.09
N GLU A 3 22.40 2.64 5.92
CA GLU A 3 21.77 1.33 6.11
C GLU A 3 20.29 1.51 6.48
N GLY A 4 19.40 0.81 5.77
CA GLY A 4 17.97 0.74 6.10
C GLY A 4 17.01 1.65 5.33
N GLU A 5 17.48 2.50 4.41
CA GLU A 5 16.57 3.36 3.62
C GLU A 5 16.12 2.66 2.32
N TRP A 6 14.84 2.30 2.24
CA TRP A 6 14.22 1.76 1.04
C TRP A 6 13.51 2.87 0.27
N SER A 7 13.91 3.10 -0.98
CA SER A 7 13.33 4.14 -1.84
C SER A 7 12.69 3.54 -3.09
N TYR A 8 11.42 3.86 -3.36
CA TYR A 8 10.74 3.47 -4.59
C TYR A 8 10.44 4.69 -5.46
N THR A 9 10.76 4.58 -6.74
CA THR A 9 10.38 5.58 -7.74
C THR A 9 9.16 5.09 -8.50
N LEU A 10 8.05 5.83 -8.41
CA LEU A 10 6.84 5.54 -9.18
C LEU A 10 7.13 5.54 -10.69
N SER A 11 6.62 4.54 -11.39
CA SER A 11 6.61 4.46 -12.85
C SER A 11 5.77 5.59 -13.48
N SER A 12 5.91 5.79 -14.79
CA SER A 12 5.13 6.77 -15.55
C SER A 12 3.62 6.55 -15.45
N VAL A 13 3.18 5.32 -15.17
CA VAL A 13 1.78 4.98 -14.98
C VAL A 13 1.36 5.30 -13.55
N GLU A 14 2.14 4.89 -12.55
CA GLU A 14 1.84 5.13 -11.12
C GLU A 14 1.90 6.61 -10.75
N LYS A 15 2.74 7.41 -11.43
CA LYS A 15 2.78 8.87 -11.27
C LYS A 15 1.43 9.54 -11.57
N LYS A 16 0.59 8.92 -12.40
CA LYS A 16 -0.75 9.41 -12.75
C LYS A 16 -1.83 8.96 -11.77
N TYR A 17 -1.48 8.12 -10.80
CA TYR A 17 -2.44 7.66 -9.80
C TYR A 17 -2.82 8.81 -8.85
N PRO A 18 -4.03 8.77 -8.28
CA PRO A 18 -4.37 9.58 -7.13
C PRO A 18 -3.30 9.46 -6.03
N PRO A 19 -3.06 10.52 -5.23
CA PRO A 19 -2.07 10.50 -4.16
C PRO A 19 -2.11 9.26 -3.27
N GLU A 20 -3.31 8.78 -2.95
CA GLU A 20 -3.53 7.68 -2.03
C GLU A 20 -3.27 6.31 -2.69
N GLU A 21 -3.57 6.19 -3.98
CA GLU A 21 -3.23 5.02 -4.80
C GLU A 21 -1.70 4.91 -5.03
N LYS A 22 -0.96 6.02 -4.96
CA LYS A 22 0.51 6.00 -5.06
C LYS A 22 1.15 5.34 -3.85
N ASP A 23 0.62 5.59 -2.66
CA ASP A 23 1.14 4.97 -1.44
C ASP A 23 0.85 3.48 -1.42
N LEU A 24 -0.32 3.06 -1.92
CA LEU A 24 -0.63 1.65 -2.13
C LEU A 24 0.31 0.98 -3.14
N ALA A 25 0.66 1.68 -4.22
CA ALA A 25 1.64 1.17 -5.18
C ALA A 25 3.03 0.98 -4.55
N VAL A 26 3.45 1.91 -3.68
CA VAL A 26 4.71 1.79 -2.92
C VAL A 26 4.64 0.62 -1.94
N LEU A 27 3.57 0.51 -1.15
CA LEU A 27 3.39 -0.58 -0.20
C LEU A 27 3.39 -1.94 -0.92
N ALA A 28 2.65 -2.05 -2.02
CA ALA A 28 2.59 -3.26 -2.83
C ALA A 28 3.95 -3.67 -3.39
N LYS A 29 4.81 -2.71 -3.71
CA LYS A 29 6.17 -3.00 -4.19
C LYS A 29 7.01 -3.70 -3.11
N TYR A 30 6.83 -3.32 -1.86
CA TYR A 30 7.63 -3.83 -0.74
C TYR A 30 6.95 -4.94 0.06
N TRP A 31 5.65 -5.18 -0.14
CA TRP A 31 4.87 -6.10 0.70
C TRP A 31 5.48 -7.50 0.80
N GLY A 32 5.91 -8.07 -0.33
CA GLY A 32 6.57 -9.39 -0.34
C GLY A 32 7.82 -9.43 0.54
N ALA A 33 8.72 -8.46 0.37
CA ALA A 33 9.94 -8.35 1.17
C ALA A 33 9.65 -8.07 2.66
N LEU A 34 8.63 -7.25 2.95
CA LEU A 34 8.21 -6.99 4.33
C LEU A 34 7.68 -8.26 5.00
N LYS A 35 6.91 -9.09 4.29
CA LYS A 35 6.43 -10.38 4.80
C LYS A 35 7.56 -11.37 5.05
N GLU A 36 8.53 -11.45 4.14
CA GLU A 36 9.71 -12.29 4.32
C GLU A 36 10.52 -11.86 5.55
N LEU A 37 10.70 -10.56 5.75
CA LEU A 37 11.41 -10.01 6.91
C LEU A 37 10.64 -10.19 8.21
N ALA A 38 9.32 -10.05 8.18
CA ALA A 38 8.47 -10.16 9.36
C ALA A 38 8.35 -11.62 9.85
N GLN A 39 8.58 -12.61 8.99
CA GLN A 39 8.56 -14.04 9.34
C GLN A 39 7.29 -14.46 10.10
N GLY A 40 6.13 -13.93 9.69
CA GLY A 40 4.83 -14.19 10.33
C GLY A 40 4.53 -13.34 11.57
N GLN A 41 5.37 -12.34 11.87
CA GLN A 41 5.00 -11.26 12.80
C GLN A 41 4.10 -10.24 12.11
N GLY A 42 3.21 -9.62 12.88
CA GLY A 42 2.38 -8.52 12.39
C GLY A 42 3.23 -7.34 11.92
N ILE A 43 2.86 -6.75 10.79
CA ILE A 43 3.53 -5.64 10.14
C ILE A 43 2.72 -4.37 10.36
N LYS A 44 3.29 -3.42 11.11
CA LYS A 44 2.70 -2.09 11.30
C LYS A 44 3.29 -1.10 10.31
N VAL A 45 2.46 -0.62 9.39
CA VAL A 45 2.80 0.43 8.43
C VAL A 45 2.30 1.78 8.95
N ILE A 46 3.23 2.69 9.23
CA ILE A 46 2.90 4.08 9.60
C ILE A 46 3.00 4.94 8.34
N THR A 47 1.90 5.60 7.97
CA THR A 47 1.88 6.48 6.81
C THR A 47 1.28 7.84 7.15
N GLN A 48 1.87 8.89 6.59
CA GLN A 48 1.34 10.26 6.66
C GLN A 48 0.08 10.45 5.80
N SER A 49 -0.26 9.43 5.00
CA SER A 49 -1.36 9.49 4.04
C SER A 49 -2.69 9.02 4.62
N HIS A 50 -3.76 9.46 3.96
CA HIS A 50 -5.12 8.99 4.20
C HIS A 50 -5.38 7.57 3.66
N VAL A 51 -4.35 6.76 3.40
CA VAL A 51 -4.50 5.38 2.92
C VAL A 51 -5.45 4.57 3.79
N HIS A 52 -5.46 4.82 5.11
CA HIS A 52 -6.37 4.23 6.09
C HIS A 52 -7.86 4.47 5.76
N ARG A 53 -8.20 5.53 5.01
CA ARG A 53 -9.58 5.81 4.58
C ARG A 53 -10.08 4.82 3.53
N PHE A 54 -9.18 4.24 2.74
CA PHE A 54 -9.51 3.21 1.75
C PHE A 54 -9.80 1.85 2.40
N PHE A 55 -9.19 1.55 3.54
CA PHE A 55 -9.47 0.33 4.32
C PHE A 55 -10.88 0.32 4.91
N ARG A 56 -11.47 1.50 5.20
CA ARG A 56 -12.76 1.59 5.88
C ARG A 56 -13.98 1.55 4.97
N LYS A 57 -13.87 1.71 3.65
CA LYS A 57 -15.05 1.73 2.79
C LYS A 57 -14.76 1.33 1.34
N GLY A 58 -15.61 0.44 0.83
CA GLY A 58 -15.98 0.35 -0.59
C GLY A 58 -16.68 1.62 -1.11
N THR A 59 -16.05 2.79 -0.95
CA THR A 59 -16.53 4.09 -1.44
C THR A 59 -15.45 4.85 -2.19
N ILE A 60 -14.60 4.17 -2.96
CA ILE A 60 -14.04 4.82 -4.14
C ILE A 60 -15.13 4.78 -5.19
N GLU A 61 -15.57 5.92 -5.71
CA GLU A 61 -16.37 5.93 -6.94
C GLU A 61 -15.52 5.26 -8.03
N SER A 62 -15.84 3.98 -8.27
CA SER A 62 -14.88 3.10 -8.88
C SER A 62 -14.96 3.18 -10.39
N THR A 63 -13.87 3.60 -11.01
CA THR A 63 -13.68 3.38 -12.43
C THR A 63 -13.24 1.93 -12.66
N LYS A 64 -13.47 1.39 -13.87
CA LYS A 64 -12.99 0.03 -14.23
C LYS A 64 -11.49 -0.15 -13.96
N ALA A 65 -10.69 0.91 -14.16
CA ALA A 65 -9.26 0.89 -13.90
C ALA A 65 -8.93 0.87 -12.39
N THR A 66 -9.72 1.56 -11.58
CA THR A 66 -9.62 1.54 -10.11
C THR A 66 -9.97 0.17 -9.56
N ASN A 67 -11.05 -0.48 -10.01
CA ASN A 67 -11.40 -1.85 -9.59
C ASN A 67 -10.31 -2.88 -9.91
N VAL A 68 -9.69 -2.81 -11.09
CA VAL A 68 -8.61 -3.73 -11.49
C VAL A 68 -7.36 -3.55 -10.62
N ARG A 69 -7.04 -2.30 -10.24
CA ARG A 69 -5.92 -2.02 -9.32
C ARG A 69 -6.27 -2.38 -7.88
N TRP A 70 -7.50 -2.12 -7.47
CA TRP A 70 -8.02 -2.49 -6.16
C TRP A 70 -7.91 -3.99 -5.95
N GLY A 71 -8.29 -4.82 -6.92
CA GLY A 71 -8.12 -6.27 -6.82
C GLY A 71 -6.65 -6.73 -6.67
N ARG A 72 -5.66 -5.93 -7.08
CA ARG A 72 -4.23 -6.22 -6.83
C ARG A 72 -3.77 -5.79 -5.43
N TRP A 73 -4.45 -4.82 -4.83
CA TRP A 73 -4.12 -4.34 -3.50
C TRP A 73 -4.97 -5.00 -2.43
N GLU A 74 -6.13 -5.53 -2.78
CA GLU A 74 -7.07 -6.20 -1.87
C GLU A 74 -6.38 -7.29 -1.05
N ASP A 75 -5.52 -8.11 -1.65
CA ASP A 75 -4.73 -9.13 -0.94
C ASP A 75 -3.78 -8.55 0.12
N ILE A 76 -3.32 -7.31 -0.05
CA ILE A 76 -2.46 -6.60 0.92
C ILE A 76 -3.33 -5.94 1.99
N LEU A 77 -4.42 -5.29 1.58
CA LEU A 77 -5.26 -4.52 2.49
C LEU A 77 -6.15 -5.40 3.38
N LEU A 78 -6.45 -6.60 2.92
CA LEU A 78 -7.15 -7.63 3.69
C LEU A 78 -6.19 -8.58 4.40
N ASP A 79 -4.87 -8.37 4.27
CA ASP A 79 -3.88 -9.19 4.96
C ASP A 79 -4.05 -8.98 6.48
N PRO A 80 -4.37 -10.04 7.26
CA PRO A 80 -4.63 -9.90 8.69
C PRO A 80 -3.37 -9.50 9.48
N ASP A 81 -2.20 -9.71 8.90
CA ASP A 81 -0.93 -9.33 9.50
C ASP A 81 -0.60 -7.85 9.27
N LEU A 82 -1.39 -7.11 8.48
CA LEU A 82 -1.19 -5.68 8.22
C LEU A 82 -1.97 -4.81 9.22
N GLU A 83 -1.24 -3.99 9.98
CA GLU A 83 -1.81 -2.87 10.73
C GLU A 83 -1.37 -1.54 10.10
N ILE A 84 -2.31 -0.66 9.73
CA ILE A 84 -1.98 0.69 9.27
C ILE A 84 -2.25 1.72 10.35
N GLY A 85 -1.20 2.44 10.74
CA GLY A 85 -1.26 3.54 11.68
C GLY A 85 -1.01 4.90 11.02
N THR A 86 -1.46 5.95 11.69
CA THR A 86 -0.97 7.32 11.48
C THR A 86 0.22 7.59 12.41
N PRO A 87 1.13 8.52 12.07
CA PRO A 87 2.18 8.98 12.98
C PRO A 87 1.61 9.46 14.31
#